data_AF-A0A7W3LZJ5-F1
#
_entry.id   AF-A0A7W3LZJ5-F1
#
_cell.length_a   1.000
_cell.length_b   1.000
_cell.length_c   1.000
_cell.angle_alpha   90.00
_cell.angle_beta   90.00
_cell.angle_gamma   90.00
#
_symmetry.space_group_name_H-M   'P 1'
#
loop_
_entity.id
_entity.type
_entity.pdbx_description
1 polymer ?
#
loop_
_entity_poly.entity_id
_entity_poly.type
_entity_poly.pdbx_seq_one_letter_code
_entity_poly.pdbx_strand_id
1 'polypeptide(L)'
;MRDRAEFTAYLLCRDWAQAEDLVQAALVKAWRAWRRIGDDPDPYVYRILVNTHTSWWRGEVPTSAPPEATAAGDAMGAVNNRALP
;
A
#
# COMPACT_ATOMS: atom_id res chain seq x y z
N MET A 1 -20.08 -7.22 -9.15
CA MET A 1 -18.74 -6.59 -9.16
C MET A 1 -17.77 -7.29 -8.20
N ARG A 2 -18.07 -7.33 -6.90
CA ARG A 2 -17.17 -7.88 -5.87
C ARG A 2 -16.68 -9.32 -6.16
N ASP A 3 -17.59 -10.27 -6.38
CA ASP A 3 -17.24 -11.68 -6.60
C ASP A 3 -16.31 -11.89 -7.81
N ARG A 4 -16.50 -11.09 -8.86
CA ARG A 4 -15.70 -11.15 -10.09
C ARG A 4 -14.30 -10.54 -9.88
N ALA A 5 -14.21 -9.47 -9.08
CA ALA A 5 -12.95 -8.89 -8.64
C ALA A 5 -12.17 -9.84 -7.73
N GLU A 6 -12.84 -10.53 -6.80
CA GLU A 6 -12.25 -11.55 -5.92
C GLU A 6 -11.72 -12.75 -6.70
N PHE A 7 -12.49 -13.27 -7.66
CA PHE A 7 -12.02 -14.34 -8.54
C PHE A 7 -10.79 -13.90 -9.35
N THR A 8 -10.80 -12.68 -9.88
CA THR A 8 -9.65 -12.13 -10.62
C THR A 8 -8.43 -11.96 -9.71
N ALA A 9 -8.61 -11.45 -8.49
CA ALA A 9 -7.55 -11.30 -7.52
C ALA A 9 -6.97 -12.66 -7.08
N TYR A 10 -7.81 -13.68 -6.93
CA TYR A 10 -7.38 -15.05 -6.66
C TYR A 10 -6.49 -15.60 -7.78
N LEU A 11 -6.82 -15.32 -9.05
CA LEU A 11 -5.98 -15.73 -10.17
C LEU A 11 -4.59 -15.05 -10.15
N LEU A 12 -4.49 -13.84 -9.60
CA LEU A 12 -3.22 -13.11 -9.45
C LEU A 12 -2.39 -13.64 -8.28
N CYS A 13 -3.01 -13.80 -7.10
CA CYS A 13 -2.30 -14.14 -5.87
C CYS A 13 -2.16 -15.65 -5.60
N ARG A 14 -3.05 -16.48 -6.17
CA ARG A 14 -3.22 -17.93 -5.87
C ARG A 14 -3.46 -18.25 -4.39
N ASP A 15 -3.87 -17.24 -3.62
CA ASP A 15 -4.19 -17.31 -2.20
C ASP A 15 -5.45 -16.48 -1.94
N TRP A 16 -6.38 -17.02 -1.16
CA TRP A 16 -7.68 -16.38 -0.90
C TRP A 16 -7.57 -15.16 0.02
N ALA A 17 -6.73 -15.22 1.06
CA ALA A 17 -6.56 -14.10 1.98
C ALA A 17 -5.87 -12.92 1.26
N GLN A 18 -4.82 -13.20 0.48
CA GLN A 18 -4.16 -12.18 -0.34
C GLN A 18 -5.08 -11.63 -1.43
N ALA A 19 -5.97 -12.45 -1.99
CA ALA A 19 -6.96 -11.99 -2.95
C ALA A 19 -7.94 -11.00 -2.32
N GLU A 20 -8.43 -11.30 -1.12
CA GLU A 20 -9.32 -10.41 -0.37
C GLU A 20 -8.63 -9.08 -0.05
N ASP A 21 -7.41 -9.11 0.48
CA ASP A 21 -6.63 -7.91 0.77
C ASP A 21 -6.40 -7.06 -0.47
N LEU A 22 -6.11 -7.71 -1.61
CA LEU A 22 -5.92 -7.03 -2.89
C LEU A 22 -7.20 -6.35 -3.37
N VAL A 23 -8.35 -7.01 -3.24
CA VAL A 23 -9.67 -6.41 -3.58
C VAL A 23 -10.00 -5.26 -2.66
N GLN A 24 -9.79 -5.41 -1.35
CA GLN A 24 -10.02 -4.34 -0.38
C GLN A 24 -9.15 -3.11 -0.70
N ALA A 25 -7.85 -3.31 -0.94
CA ALA A 25 -6.95 -2.23 -1.35
C ALA A 25 -7.38 -1.56 -2.66
N ALA A 26 -7.88 -2.34 -3.62
CA ALA A 26 -8.35 -1.80 -4.89
C ALA A 26 -9.63 -0.96 -4.74
N LEU A 27 -10.61 -1.44 -3.96
CA LEU A 27 -11.85 -0.73 -3.70
C LEU A 27 -11.63 0.57 -2.92
N VAL A 28 -10.74 0.57 -1.93
CA VAL A 28 -10.36 1.79 -1.19
C VAL A 28 -9.79 2.85 -2.13
N LYS A 29 -8.93 2.46 -3.08
CA LYS A 29 -8.38 3.36 -4.10
C LYS A 29 -9.45 3.83 -5.08
N ALA A 30 -10.37 2.95 -5.48
CA ALA A 30 -11.46 3.27 -6.39
C ALA A 30 -12.45 4.26 -5.77
N TRP A 31 -12.75 4.11 -4.48
CA TRP A 31 -13.66 4.98 -3.74
C TRP A 31 -13.23 6.46 -3.79
N ARG A 32 -11.91 6.72 -3.74
CA ARG A 32 -11.36 8.09 -3.88
C ARG A 32 -11.61 8.72 -5.26
N ALA A 33 -11.79 7.90 -6.28
CA ALA A 33 -12.03 8.33 -7.66
C ALA A 33 -13.49 8.15 -8.11
N TRP A 34 -14.38 7.66 -7.23
CA TRP A 34 -15.74 7.21 -7.59
C TRP A 34 -16.56 8.25 -8.37
N ARG A 35 -16.45 9.54 -7.99
CA ARG A 35 -17.12 10.65 -8.69
C ARG A 35 -16.70 10.83 -10.16
N ARG A 36 -15.57 10.28 -10.58
CA ARG A 36 -15.02 10.37 -11.95
C ARG A 36 -15.25 9.12 -12.78
N ILE A 37 -15.56 8.00 -12.15
CA ILE A 37 -15.64 6.69 -12.79
C ILE A 37 -16.99 6.49 -13.49
N GLY A 38 -18.03 7.17 -13.04
CA GLY A 38 -19.37 7.09 -13.64
C GLY A 38 -20.04 5.74 -13.37
N ASP A 39 -20.90 5.32 -14.29
CA ASP A 39 -21.82 4.19 -14.09
C ASP A 39 -21.19 2.81 -14.33
N ASP A 40 -19.99 2.74 -14.93
CA ASP A 40 -19.26 1.49 -15.16
C ASP A 40 -17.89 1.46 -14.43
N PRO A 41 -17.86 1.03 -13.16
CA PRO A 41 -16.63 1.03 -12.35
C PRO A 41 -15.72 -0.18 -12.58
N ASP A 42 -16.21 -1.21 -13.24
CA ASP A 42 -15.51 -2.49 -13.42
C ASP A 42 -14.12 -2.31 -14.08
N PRO A 43 -13.99 -1.65 -15.26
CA PRO A 43 -12.69 -1.45 -15.91
C PRO A 43 -11.68 -0.72 -15.04
N TYR A 44 -12.14 0.27 -14.26
CA TYR A 44 -11.28 1.06 -13.40
C TYR A 44 -10.77 0.23 -12.22
N VAL A 45 -11.63 -0.58 -11.61
CA VAL A 45 -11.24 -1.47 -10.51
C VAL A 45 -10.32 -2.59 -10.97
N TYR A 46 -10.55 -3.21 -12.12
CA TYR A 46 -9.63 -4.21 -12.67
C TYR A 46 -8.24 -3.63 -12.93
N ARG A 47 -8.16 -2.40 -13.44
CA ARG A 47 -6.88 -1.70 -13.59
C ARG A 47 -6.18 -1.47 -12.25
N ILE A 48 -6.92 -1.07 -11.22
CA ILE A 48 -6.33 -0.89 -9.88
C ILE A 48 -5.84 -2.21 -9.29
N LEU A 49 -6.60 -3.31 -9.45
CA LEU A 49 -6.19 -4.64 -8.99
C LEU A 49 -4.83 -5.03 -9.58
N VAL A 50 -4.72 -4.99 -10.91
CA VAL A 50 -3.48 -5.36 -11.62
C VAL A 50 -2.31 -4.46 -11.20
N ASN A 51 -2.53 -3.15 -11.11
CA ASN A 51 -1.48 -2.21 -10.70
C ASN A 51 -1.04 -2.42 -9.25
N THR A 52 -1.98 -2.70 -8.35
CA THR A 52 -1.68 -2.94 -6.92
C THR A 52 -0.90 -4.23 -6.75
N HIS A 53 -1.33 -5.33 -7.39
CA HIS A 53 -0.61 -6.60 -7.40
C HIS A 53 0.80 -6.46 -7.97
N THR A 54 0.94 -5.76 -9.10
CA THR A 54 2.24 -5.49 -9.73
C THR A 54 3.15 -4.67 -8.80
N SER A 55 2.59 -3.72 -8.05
CA SER A 55 3.35 -2.92 -7.09
C SER A 55 3.84 -3.75 -5.90
N TRP A 56 3.07 -4.72 -5.43
CA TRP A 56 3.48 -5.62 -4.35
C TRP A 56 4.67 -6.48 -4.80
N TRP A 57 4.57 -7.09 -5.98
CA TRP A 57 5.67 -7.88 -6.56
C TRP A 57 6.94 -7.09 -6.88
N ARG A 58 6.82 -5.78 -7.13
CA ARG A 58 7.97 -4.90 -7.37
C ARG A 58 8.56 -4.31 -6.08
N GLY A 59 7.84 -4.39 -4.97
CA GLY A 59 8.23 -3.79 -3.68
C GLY A 59 9.24 -4.63 -2.89
N GLU A 60 9.36 -5.92 -3.17
CA GLU A 60 10.33 -6.80 -2.53
C GLU A 60 11.61 -6.84 -3.36
N VAL A 61 12.53 -5.91 -3.10
CA VAL A 61 13.95 -6.14 -3.39
C VAL A 61 14.50 -6.94 -2.20
N PRO A 62 14.96 -8.19 -2.38
CA PRO A 62 15.65 -8.94 -1.34
C PRO A 62 16.94 -8.21 -0.98
N THR A 63 16.86 -7.29 -0.04
CA THR A 63 18.03 -6.62 0.51
C THR A 63 18.70 -7.62 1.44
N SER A 64 19.79 -8.23 0.97
CA SER A 64 20.58 -9.23 1.73
C SER A 64 21.32 -8.63 2.93
N ALA A 65 21.23 -7.32 3.16
CA ALA A 65 21.87 -6.62 4.27
C ALA A 65 20.80 -5.85 5.06
N PRO A 66 20.52 -6.18 6.34
CA PRO A 66 19.67 -5.31 7.15
C PRO A 66 20.20 -3.86 7.07
N PRO A 67 19.33 -2.84 6.96
CA PRO A 67 19.77 -1.46 6.90
C PRO A 67 20.70 -1.21 8.09
N GLU A 68 21.94 -0.81 7.80
CA GLU A 68 22.90 -0.43 8.83
C GLU A 68 22.23 0.66 9.66
N ALA A 69 22.04 0.38 10.95
CA ALA A 69 21.39 1.32 11.85
C ALA A 69 22.20 2.62 11.79
N THR A 70 21.63 3.65 11.14
CA THR A 70 22.14 5.00 11.27
C THR A 70 22.20 5.28 12.76
N ALA A 71 23.43 5.41 13.28
CA ALA A 71 23.71 5.72 14.66
C ALA A 71 22.70 6.76 15.13
N ALA A 72 21.99 6.41 16.22
CA ALA A 72 21.01 7.25 16.88
C ALA A 72 21.51 8.69 16.87
N GLY A 73 20.73 9.59 16.27
CA GLY A 73 21.02 11.00 16.26
C GLY A 73 21.17 11.49 17.70
N ASP A 74 22.42 11.69 18.11
CA ASP A 74 22.81 12.59 19.18
C ASP A 74 22.39 14.01 18.76
N ALA A 75 21.11 14.31 18.94
CA ALA A 75 20.55 15.64 18.80
C ALA A 75 19.20 15.76 19.53
N MET A 76 19.06 15.12 20.69
CA MET A 76 17.94 15.42 21.59
C MET A 76 18.30 16.60 22.48
N GLY A 77 17.95 17.80 22.00
CA GLY A 77 17.56 18.96 22.81
C GLY A 77 18.55 19.43 23.86
N ALA A 78 19.35 20.44 23.50
CA ALA A 78 19.98 21.33 24.47
C ALA A 78 18.91 21.90 25.41
N VAL A 79 18.84 21.34 26.62
CA VAL A 79 18.06 21.89 27.73
C VAL A 79 18.80 23.14 28.20
N ASN A 80 18.36 24.31 27.75
CA ASN A 80 18.88 25.58 28.26
C ASN A 80 18.36 25.77 29.69
N ASN A 81 19.19 25.45 30.67
CA ASN A 81 18.95 25.79 32.07
C ASN A 81 20.19 26.49 32.62
N ARG A 82 20.27 27.81 32.45
CA ARG A 82 21.06 28.65 33.33
C ARG A 82 20.40 30.00 33.58
N ALA A 83 20.19 30.23 34.87
CA ALA A 83 19.56 31.36 35.52
C ALA A 83 20.13 32.74 35.15
N LEU A 84 19.20 33.72 35.09
CA LEU A 84 19.21 35.07 35.68
C LEU A 84 20.54 35.84 35.83
N PRO A 85 20.56 37.12 35.42
CA PRO A 85 20.93 38.22 36.31
C PRO A 85 19.72 38.76 37.10
#